data_AF-A0A358IVP9-F1
#
_entry.id   AF-A0A358IVP9-F1
#
_cell.length_a   1.000
_cell.length_b   1.000
_cell.length_c   1.000
_cell.angle_alpha   90.00
_cell.angle_beta   90.00
_cell.angle_gamma   90.00
#
_symmetry.space_group_name_H-M   'P 1'
#
loop_
_entity.id
_entity.type
_entity.pdbx_description
1 polymer ?
#
loop_
_entity_poly.entity_id
_entity_poly.type
_entity_poly.pdbx_seq_one_letter_code
_entity_poly.pdbx_strand_id
1 'polypeptide(L)'
;QNTQNRDAAAMHAKMDELIYAVKKADSRFIGIEHLTDKELALILQEVELRARDIHAGRPARAIKGKPGVRLEETITTISEKIER
;
A
#
# COMPACT_ATOMS: atom_id res chain seq x y z
N GLN A 1 13.25 25.90 -0.90
CA GLN A 1 13.50 24.44 -0.86
C GLN A 1 12.80 23.74 0.31
N ASN A 2 12.73 24.30 1.51
CA ASN A 2 12.08 23.65 2.67
C ASN A 2 10.56 23.39 2.49
N THR A 3 9.84 24.33 1.85
CA THR A 3 8.40 24.19 1.57
C THR A 3 8.08 23.06 0.58
N GLN A 4 8.84 22.95 -0.51
CA GLN A 4 8.61 21.91 -1.52
C GLN A 4 8.82 20.49 -0.98
N ASN A 5 9.84 20.30 -0.13
CA ASN A 5 10.07 19.00 0.53
C ASN A 5 8.95 18.68 1.53
N ARG A 6 8.42 19.69 2.23
CA ARG A 6 7.32 19.52 3.18
C ARG A 6 6.00 19.18 2.47
N ASP A 7 5.75 19.81 1.31
CA ASP A 7 4.53 19.56 0.53
C ASP A 7 4.53 18.15 -0.07
N ALA A 8 5.68 17.68 -0.57
CA ALA A 8 5.84 16.31 -1.03
C ALA A 8 5.61 15.31 0.11
N ALA A 9 6.24 15.50 1.27
CA ALA A 9 6.04 14.63 2.44
C ALA A 9 4.58 14.61 2.91
N ALA A 10 3.90 15.75 2.91
CA ALA A 10 2.48 15.84 3.26
C ALA A 10 1.58 15.12 2.24
N MET A 11 1.95 15.15 0.96
CA MET A 11 1.23 14.42 -0.09
C MET A 11 1.41 12.89 0.07
N HIS A 12 2.64 12.42 0.31
CA HIS A 12 2.93 11.01 0.59
C HIS A 12 2.12 10.49 1.79
N ALA A 13 2.17 11.21 2.92
CA ALA A 13 1.44 10.82 4.13
C ALA A 13 -0.08 10.71 3.90
N LYS A 14 -0.66 11.62 3.11
CA LYS A 14 -2.09 11.56 2.77
C LYS A 14 -2.42 10.36 1.88
N MET A 15 -1.56 10.02 0.92
CA MET A 15 -1.75 8.84 0.07
C MET A 15 -1.64 7.55 0.88
N ASP A 16 -0.67 7.48 1.78
CA ASP A 16 -0.46 6.33 2.66
C ASP A 16 -1.69 6.07 3.54
N GLU A 17 -2.30 7.13 4.08
CA GLU A 17 -3.55 7.01 4.84
C GLU A 17 -4.71 6.49 3.98
N LEU A 18 -4.84 6.95 2.74
CA LEU A 18 -5.88 6.45 1.82
C LEU A 18 -5.67 4.97 1.47
N ILE A 19 -4.42 4.55 1.24
CA ILE A 19 -4.06 3.16 0.98
C ILE A 19 -4.38 2.29 2.20
N TYR A 20 -4.01 2.74 3.40
CA TYR A 20 -4.33 2.07 4.65
C TYR A 20 -5.85 1.91 4.86
N ALA A 21 -6.63 2.95 4.53
CA ALA A 21 -8.09 2.92 4.68
C ALA A 21 -8.78 1.87 3.77
N VAL A 22 -8.22 1.60 2.59
CA VAL A 22 -8.81 0.68 1.60
C VAL A 22 -8.45 -0.77 1.93
N LYS A 23 -9.45 -1.55 2.40
CA LYS A 23 -9.28 -2.95 2.86
C LYS A 23 -8.58 -3.91 1.88
N LYS A 24 -8.73 -3.69 0.57
CA LYS A 24 -8.12 -4.53 -0.48
C LYS A 24 -6.89 -3.90 -1.13
N ALA A 25 -6.44 -2.74 -0.65
CA ALA A 25 -5.23 -2.13 -1.13
C ALA A 25 -4.01 -2.90 -0.62
N ASP A 26 -2.94 -2.81 -1.39
CA ASP A 26 -1.67 -3.44 -1.06
C ASP A 26 -0.86 -2.50 -0.18
N SER A 27 -0.54 -2.92 1.04
CA SER A 27 0.18 -2.07 1.99
C SER A 27 1.63 -1.83 1.60
N ARG A 28 2.17 -2.53 0.59
CA ARG A 28 3.53 -2.28 0.08
C ARG A 28 3.70 -0.90 -0.58
N PHE A 29 2.60 -0.21 -0.88
CA PHE A 29 2.65 1.16 -1.39
C PHE A 29 2.84 2.22 -0.28
N ILE A 30 2.64 1.84 1.00
CA ILE A 30 2.86 2.74 2.13
C ILE A 30 4.35 2.92 2.35
N GLY A 31 4.85 4.16 2.35
CA GLY A 31 6.27 4.47 2.51
C GLY A 31 7.17 3.95 1.38
N ILE A 32 6.60 3.74 0.19
CA ILE A 32 7.28 3.17 -0.98
C ILE A 32 8.52 3.96 -1.40
N GLU A 33 8.59 5.25 -1.09
CA GLU A 33 9.73 6.13 -1.38
C GLU A 33 11.00 5.81 -0.60
N HIS A 34 10.91 4.98 0.45
CA HIS A 34 12.06 4.52 1.23
C HIS A 34 12.66 3.20 0.73
N LEU A 35 12.05 2.58 -0.29
CA LEU A 35 12.54 1.33 -0.87
C LEU A 35 13.82 1.55 -1.69
N THR A 36 14.61 0.48 -1.80
CA THR A 36 15.74 0.50 -2.75
C THR A 36 15.23 0.51 -4.19
N ASP A 37 16.05 1.02 -5.12
CA ASP A 37 15.70 1.05 -6.55
C ASP A 37 15.25 -0.31 -7.09
N LYS A 38 15.87 -1.40 -6.63
CA LYS A 38 15.54 -2.77 -7.05
C LYS A 38 14.16 -3.19 -6.55
N GLU A 39 13.83 -2.89 -5.30
CA GLU A 39 12.53 -3.20 -4.71
C GLU A 39 11.42 -2.36 -5.35
N LEU A 40 11.68 -1.07 -5.54
CA LEU A 40 10.76 -0.16 -6.22
C LEU A 40 10.51 -0.62 -7.66
N ALA A 41 11.55 -1.02 -8.40
CA ALA A 41 11.41 -1.50 -9.77
C ALA A 41 10.51 -2.74 -9.88
N LEU A 42 10.57 -3.66 -8.92
CA LEU A 42 9.70 -4.84 -8.90
C LEU A 42 8.22 -4.46 -8.72
N ILE A 43 7.93 -3.51 -7.83
CA ILE A 43 6.57 -3.01 -7.62
C ILE A 43 6.07 -2.29 -8.87
N LEU A 44 6.89 -1.43 -9.48
CA LEU A 44 6.54 -0.70 -10.69
C LEU A 44 6.25 -1.63 -11.87
N GLN A 45 7.05 -2.69 -12.06
CA GLN A 45 6.78 -3.71 -13.07
C GLN A 45 5.42 -4.37 -12.85
N GLU A 46 5.07 -4.67 -11.60
CA GLU A 46 3.78 -5.27 -11.27
C GLU A 46 2.61 -4.30 -11.57
N VAL A 47 2.76 -3.02 -11.25
CA VAL A 47 1.80 -1.96 -11.59
C VAL A 47 1.61 -1.86 -13.10
N GLU A 48 2.70 -1.86 -13.87
CA GLU A 48 2.65 -1.76 -15.32
C GLU A 48 1.95 -2.97 -15.96
N LEU A 49 2.25 -4.18 -15.51
CA LEU A 49 1.58 -5.40 -15.98
C LEU A 49 0.07 -5.35 -15.75
N ARG A 50 -0.37 -4.81 -14.60
CA ARG A 50 -1.81 -4.62 -14.32
C ARG A 50 -2.45 -3.60 -15.24
N ALA A 51 -1.79 -2.47 -15.46
CA ALA A 51 -2.30 -1.44 -16.36
C ALA A 51 -2.52 -2.02 -17.75
N ARG A 52 -1.58 -2.85 -18.23
CA ARG A 52 -1.72 -3.60 -19.49
C ARG A 52 -2.88 -4.58 -19.46
N ASP A 53 -3.06 -5.35 -18.38
CA ASP A 53 -4.19 -6.28 -18.22
C ASP A 53 -5.54 -5.56 -18.27
N ILE A 54 -5.67 -4.44 -17.55
CA ILE A 54 -6.87 -3.60 -17.50
C ILE A 54 -7.18 -3.04 -18.89
N HIS A 55 -6.20 -2.45 -19.57
CA HIS A 55 -6.38 -1.93 -20.93
C HIS A 55 -6.74 -3.02 -21.94
N ALA A 56 -6.32 -4.26 -21.71
CA ALA A 56 -6.70 -5.43 -22.51
C ALA A 56 -8.08 -6.01 -22.14
N GLY A 57 -8.85 -5.37 -21.25
CA GLY A 57 -10.17 -5.83 -20.81
C GLY A 57 -10.12 -7.06 -19.88
N ARG A 58 -8.94 -7.43 -19.37
CA ARG A 58 -8.82 -8.51 -18.39
C ARG A 58 -9.17 -7.98 -17.00
N PRO A 59 -9.78 -8.79 -16.12
CA PRO A 59 -10.07 -8.37 -14.76
C PRO A 59 -8.77 -8.02 -14.04
N ALA A 60 -8.69 -6.81 -13.49
CA ALA A 60 -7.59 -6.40 -12.63
C ALA A 60 -7.49 -7.37 -11.45
N ARG A 61 -6.49 -8.25 -11.45
CA ARG A 61 -6.24 -9.13 -10.30
C ARG A 61 -5.68 -8.28 -9.17
N ALA A 62 -6.26 -8.39 -7.98
CA ALA A 62 -5.70 -7.76 -6.79
C ALA A 62 -4.23 -8.15 -6.65
N ILE A 63 -3.39 -7.23 -6.16
CA ILE A 63 -2.03 -7.62 -5.80
C ILE A 63 -2.13 -8.73 -4.77
N LYS A 64 -1.38 -9.83 -4.98
CA LYS A 64 -1.08 -10.80 -3.92
C LYS A 64 -0.14 -10.17 -2.89
N GLY A 65 -0.41 -8.93 -2.50
CA GLY A 65 0.25 -8.24 -1.41
C GLY A 65 -0.30 -8.78 -0.09
N LYS A 66 0.49 -8.64 0.96
CA LYS A 66 -0.04 -8.83 2.32
C LYS A 66 -1.06 -7.71 2.53
N PRO A 67 -2.33 -7.99 2.83
CA PRO A 67 -3.23 -6.93 3.27
C PRO A 67 -2.59 -6.25 4.48
N GLY A 68 -2.59 -4.91 4.48
CA GLY A 68 -2.10 -4.16 5.63
C GLY A 68 -2.86 -4.59 6.87
N VAL A 69 -2.14 -4.88 7.97
CA VAL A 69 -2.78 -5.25 9.23
C VAL A 69 -3.40 -3.99 9.80
N ARG A 70 -4.72 -3.99 9.95
CA ARG A 70 -5.42 -2.84 10.53
C ARG A 70 -5.26 -2.86 12.05
N LEU A 71 -5.06 -1.70 12.66
CA LEU A 71 -4.94 -1.55 14.12
C LEU A 71 -6.15 -2.16 14.84
N GLU A 72 -7.36 -1.95 14.31
CA GLU A 72 -8.59 -2.56 14.82
C GLU A 72 -8.58 -4.10 14.73
N GLU A 73 -8.04 -4.69 13.65
CA GLU A 73 -7.93 -6.15 13.49
C GLU A 73 -6.90 -6.73 14.48
N THR A 74 -5.86 -5.95 14.80
CA THR A 74 -4.85 -6.31 15.80
C THR A 74 -5.44 -6.29 17.21
N ILE A 75 -6.21 -5.25 17.54
CA ILE A 75 -6.86 -5.09 18.85
C ILE A 75 -7.86 -6.22 19.08
N THR A 76 -8.69 -6.56 18.09
CA THR A 76 -9.63 -7.70 18.19
C THR A 76 -8.88 -9.01 18.45
N THR A 77 -7.81 -9.28 17.72
CA THR A 77 -7.02 -10.52 17.88
C THR A 77 -6.35 -10.60 19.25
N ILE A 78 -5.86 -9.48 19.79
CA ILE A 78 -5.24 -9.44 21.12
C ILE A 78 -6.28 -9.68 22.21
N SER A 79 -7.45 -9.03 22.12
CA SER A 79 -8.55 -9.23 23.08
C SER A 79 -9.03 -10.70 23.09
N GLU A 80 -9.22 -11.30 21.91
CA GLU A 80 -9.62 -12.71 21.78
C GLU A 80 -8.58 -13.70 22.36
N LYS A 81 -7.30 -13.32 22.36
CA LYS A 81 -6.21 -14.15 22.88
C LYS A 81 -6.01 -14.00 24.39
N ILE A 82 -6.46 -12.89 24.98
CA ILE A 82 -6.45 -12.66 26.44
C ILE A 82 -7.64 -13.36 27.11
N GLU A 83 -8.76 -13.55 26.41
CA GLU A 83 -9.95 -14.26 26.92
C GLU A 83 -9.88 -15.80 26.84
N ARG A 84 -8.77 -16.37 26.35
CA ARG A 84 -8.49 -17.82 26.33
C ARG A 84 -7.41 -18.21 27.32
#